data_AF-A0A3A4V3E7-F1
#
_entry.id   AF-A0A3A4V3E7-F1
#
_cell.length_a   1.000
_cell.length_b   1.000
_cell.length_c   1.000
_cell.angle_alpha   90.00
_cell.angle_beta   90.00
_cell.angle_gamma   90.00
#
_symmetry.space_group_name_H-M   'P 1'
#
loop_
_entity.id
_entity.type
_entity.pdbx_description
1 polymer ?
#
loop_
_entity_poly.entity_id
_entity_poly.type
_entity_poly.pdbx_seq_one_letter_code
_entity_poly.pdbx_strand_id
1 'polypeptide(L)'
;MTQYTIYRDADLDGYGAGASQISCSLPGPGYSSSNTDCDDTDDAVYPGATEDCFDGIDNNCDDIFDMNDPSCTYCGDGTVQRPNSSGVNEVCDYPVSSCSADCTAINWTLLSLKSYWGFNSGNANDSWGPTYDNGILEGDASIVTGGRNSAYALSLDGLGDDMALPLQYVTDLLAPQFTLNLWVRPSIALDRPTFGFKDSSQWNYANPFSSYDSGLNFANGSNYQRLQPGLTESSSSSWTMYTIVDDGTYYRFYLNGTEVIDHTFEDGYPDLIEYNPSHANTRQFVFGQSGFSNLLAQWYNGRYDEIRLFNRGLTAQEIRMLYQSY
;
A
#
# COMPACT_ATOMS: atom_id res chain seq x y z
N MET A 1 57.26 5.37 0.27
CA MET A 1 55.93 5.15 -0.32
C MET A 1 54.92 5.39 0.78
N THR A 2 53.93 6.24 0.54
CA THR A 2 52.81 6.41 1.47
C THR A 2 51.94 5.16 1.41
N GLN A 3 51.58 4.62 2.57
CA GLN A 3 50.62 3.52 2.66
C GLN A 3 49.26 4.09 3.05
N TYR A 4 48.22 3.58 2.41
CA TYR A 4 46.82 3.91 2.66
C TYR A 4 46.14 2.67 3.23
N THR A 5 45.36 2.88 4.29
CA THR A 5 44.39 1.88 4.75
C THR A 5 43.13 2.06 3.91
N ILE A 6 42.67 0.99 3.28
CA ILE A 6 41.47 0.97 2.43
C ILE A 6 40.55 -0.17 2.84
N TYR A 7 39.28 -0.05 2.51
CA TYR A 7 38.21 -0.98 2.82
C TYR A 7 37.49 -1.34 1.52
N ARG A 8 36.86 -2.51 1.47
CA ARG A 8 36.06 -2.89 0.31
C ARG A 8 34.81 -2.00 0.30
N ASP A 9 34.44 -1.58 -0.89
CA ASP A 9 33.26 -0.78 -1.21
C ASP A 9 32.52 -1.59 -2.30
N ALA A 10 31.51 -2.36 -1.92
CA ALA A 10 30.94 -3.37 -2.83
C ALA A 10 29.82 -2.82 -3.72
N ASP A 11 29.09 -1.83 -3.26
CA ASP A 11 27.99 -1.16 -3.97
C ASP A 11 28.42 0.14 -4.67
N LEU A 12 29.64 0.63 -4.41
CA LEU A 12 30.29 1.76 -5.08
C LEU A 12 29.73 3.13 -4.69
N ASP A 13 29.23 3.27 -3.47
CA ASP A 13 28.71 4.51 -2.91
C ASP A 13 29.83 5.46 -2.38
N GLY A 14 31.05 4.93 -2.24
CA GLY A 14 32.23 5.64 -1.75
C GLY A 14 32.48 5.49 -0.24
N TYR A 15 31.63 4.77 0.48
CA TYR A 15 31.87 4.22 1.80
C TYR A 15 32.25 2.75 1.65
N GLY A 16 32.50 2.07 2.75
CA GLY A 16 32.96 0.70 2.68
C GLY A 16 33.00 0.06 4.05
N ALA A 17 33.13 -1.25 4.06
CA ALA A 17 33.04 -2.04 5.29
C ALA A 17 34.06 -3.20 5.36
N GLY A 18 34.16 -3.75 6.57
CA GLY A 18 34.86 -5.01 6.84
C GLY A 18 36.37 -4.89 7.07
N ALA A 19 37.13 -5.86 6.54
CA ALA A 19 38.55 -6.01 6.86
C ALA A 19 39.42 -5.01 6.09
N SER A 20 40.23 -4.25 6.82
CA SER A 20 41.17 -3.28 6.24
C SER A 20 42.24 -3.95 5.36
N GLN A 21 42.59 -3.31 4.26
CA GLN A 21 43.71 -3.67 3.38
C GLN A 21 44.72 -2.51 3.31
N ILE A 22 45.99 -2.84 3.02
CA ILE A 22 47.05 -1.84 2.83
C ILE A 22 47.32 -1.68 1.34
N SER A 23 47.24 -0.44 0.85
CA SER A 23 47.60 -0.07 -0.52
C SER A 23 48.72 0.97 -0.55
N CYS A 24 49.52 0.95 -1.61
CA CYS A 24 50.53 1.99 -1.90
C CYS A 24 50.00 3.10 -2.81
N SER A 25 48.72 3.06 -3.17
CA SER A 25 47.99 4.06 -3.96
C SER A 25 46.68 4.43 -3.27
N LEU A 26 46.09 5.56 -3.65
CA LEU A 26 44.74 5.94 -3.23
C LEU A 26 43.72 4.85 -3.61
N PRO A 27 42.56 4.78 -2.92
CA PRO A 27 41.48 3.87 -3.27
C PRO A 27 41.06 4.06 -4.73
N GLY A 28 40.90 2.95 -5.45
CA GLY A 28 40.28 2.92 -6.77
C GLY A 28 38.85 2.40 -6.67
N PRO A 29 38.12 2.28 -7.80
CA PRO A 29 36.76 1.72 -7.80
C PRO A 29 36.71 0.36 -7.09
N GLY A 30 35.71 0.18 -6.22
CA GLY A 30 35.55 -1.02 -5.39
C GLY A 30 36.25 -0.96 -4.03
N TYR A 31 36.86 0.18 -3.68
CA TYR A 31 37.49 0.41 -2.39
C TYR A 31 37.28 1.85 -1.90
N SER A 32 37.02 2.00 -0.59
CA SER A 32 36.92 3.29 0.10
C SER A 32 38.05 3.48 1.12
N SER A 33 38.32 4.74 1.49
CA SER A 33 39.12 5.05 2.68
C SER A 33 38.29 5.05 3.97
N SER A 34 36.97 4.92 3.88
CA SER A 34 36.07 4.84 5.02
C SER A 34 35.73 3.39 5.36
N ASN A 35 35.43 3.14 6.64
CA ASN A 35 34.99 1.84 7.17
C ASN A 35 33.73 2.00 8.04
N THR A 36 32.81 2.81 7.55
CA THR A 36 31.68 3.33 8.32
C THR A 36 30.35 2.93 7.72
N ASP A 37 30.39 2.18 6.62
CA ASP A 37 29.20 1.69 5.96
C ASP A 37 28.54 0.57 6.80
N CYS A 38 27.23 0.71 7.02
CA CYS A 38 26.42 -0.23 7.76
C CYS A 38 25.83 -1.34 6.86
N ASP A 39 25.71 -1.13 5.54
CA ASP A 39 25.34 -2.15 4.55
C ASP A 39 26.07 -1.94 3.22
N ASP A 40 27.30 -2.48 3.14
CA ASP A 40 28.20 -2.50 1.95
C ASP A 40 27.65 -3.35 0.78
N THR A 41 26.33 -3.50 0.67
CA THR A 41 25.64 -4.13 -0.46
C THR A 41 24.52 -3.27 -1.05
N ASP A 42 24.22 -2.11 -0.47
CA ASP A 42 23.14 -1.21 -0.86
C ASP A 42 23.66 0.24 -0.97
N ASP A 43 23.73 0.79 -2.19
CA ASP A 43 24.25 2.14 -2.44
C ASP A 43 23.36 3.27 -1.89
N ALA A 44 22.21 2.94 -1.31
CA ALA A 44 21.35 3.87 -0.59
C ALA A 44 21.62 3.93 0.92
N VAL A 45 22.45 3.04 1.47
CA VAL A 45 22.67 2.87 2.92
C VAL A 45 24.11 3.22 3.28
N TYR A 46 24.33 4.43 3.79
CA TYR A 46 25.68 4.90 4.13
C TYR A 46 25.67 6.11 5.07
N PRO A 47 26.80 6.42 5.75
CA PRO A 47 26.90 7.56 6.64
C PRO A 47 26.46 8.89 6.03
N GLY A 48 25.36 9.42 6.56
CA GLY A 48 24.77 10.68 6.09
C GLY A 48 23.94 10.57 4.81
N ALA A 49 23.54 9.36 4.42
CA ALA A 49 22.49 9.16 3.42
C ALA A 49 21.17 9.83 3.86
N THR A 50 20.22 9.92 2.93
CA THR A 50 18.87 10.41 3.28
C THR A 50 18.08 9.28 3.90
N GLU A 51 17.55 9.49 5.10
CA GLU A 51 16.70 8.52 5.77
C GLU A 51 15.34 8.37 5.06
N ASP A 52 15.02 7.14 4.64
CA ASP A 52 13.64 6.73 4.39
C ASP A 52 13.02 6.37 5.73
N CYS A 53 12.26 7.32 6.27
CA CYS A 53 11.67 7.28 7.62
C CYS A 53 10.74 6.11 7.95
N PHE A 54 10.63 5.13 7.06
CA PHE A 54 9.62 4.09 7.09
C PHE A 54 10.05 2.76 6.45
N ASP A 55 11.28 2.59 5.96
CA ASP A 55 11.71 1.33 5.33
C ASP A 55 12.21 0.27 6.33
N GLY A 56 12.36 0.63 7.61
CA GLY A 56 12.87 -0.26 8.64
C GLY A 56 14.39 -0.43 8.63
N ILE A 57 15.08 0.35 7.79
CA ILE A 57 16.53 0.37 7.61
C ILE A 57 17.04 1.67 8.25
N ASP A 58 18.25 1.63 8.80
CA ASP A 58 18.99 2.84 9.18
C ASP A 58 19.79 3.25 7.94
N ASN A 59 19.21 4.10 7.08
CA ASN A 59 19.83 4.41 5.80
C ASN A 59 21.07 5.28 6.00
N ASN A 60 21.08 6.12 7.03
CA ASN A 60 22.16 7.07 7.25
C ASN A 60 23.27 6.60 8.22
N CYS A 61 23.17 5.36 8.69
CA CYS A 61 24.08 4.69 9.61
C CYS A 61 24.32 5.44 10.94
N ASP A 62 23.29 6.03 11.53
CA ASP A 62 23.38 6.76 12.81
C ASP A 62 22.82 6.01 14.03
N ASP A 63 22.46 4.72 13.85
CA ASP A 63 21.81 3.83 14.81
C ASP A 63 20.38 4.27 15.20
N ILE A 64 19.78 5.20 14.47
CA ILE A 64 18.42 5.67 14.70
C ILE A 64 17.57 5.37 13.48
N PHE A 65 16.59 4.50 13.67
CA PHE A 65 15.77 4.01 12.57
C PHE A 65 14.53 4.87 12.37
N ASP A 66 14.20 5.09 11.10
CA ASP A 66 12.88 5.52 10.66
C ASP A 66 12.44 6.83 11.35
N MET A 67 11.16 6.90 11.78
CA MET A 67 10.57 8.03 12.50
C MET A 67 11.25 8.40 13.83
N ASN A 68 12.16 7.58 14.35
CA ASN A 68 12.93 7.97 15.52
C ASN A 68 14.13 8.83 15.14
N ASP A 69 14.55 8.82 13.86
CA ASP A 69 15.70 9.56 13.34
C ASP A 69 15.38 11.06 13.25
N PRO A 70 16.20 11.94 13.85
CA PRO A 70 16.09 13.39 13.68
C PRO A 70 16.24 13.89 12.23
N SER A 71 16.87 13.12 11.35
CA SER A 71 17.08 13.43 9.93
C SER A 71 15.80 13.28 9.10
N CYS A 72 14.80 12.59 9.65
CA CYS A 72 13.47 12.44 9.08
C CYS A 72 12.71 13.75 8.95
N THR A 73 12.88 14.38 7.80
CA THR A 73 12.22 15.65 7.45
C THR A 73 11.11 15.37 6.44
N TYR A 74 9.96 14.87 6.89
CA TYR A 74 8.81 14.63 6.00
C TYR A 74 7.57 15.42 6.42
N CYS A 75 7.06 16.24 5.51
CA CYS A 75 5.72 16.80 5.61
C CYS A 75 4.77 15.75 5.02
N GLY A 76 3.90 15.17 5.83
CA GLY A 76 3.05 14.02 5.48
C GLY A 76 1.97 14.23 4.41
N ASP A 77 2.27 14.93 3.30
CA ASP A 77 1.35 15.21 2.19
C ASP A 77 1.76 14.61 0.83
N GLY A 78 2.87 13.86 0.77
CA GLY A 78 3.35 13.22 -0.46
C GLY A 78 4.00 14.19 -1.46
N THR A 79 4.45 15.37 -1.03
CA THR A 79 5.24 16.27 -1.87
C THR A 79 6.72 16.33 -1.47
N VAL A 80 7.60 16.43 -2.47
CA VAL A 80 8.96 16.94 -2.28
C VAL A 80 8.86 18.41 -1.90
N GLN A 81 9.48 18.80 -0.80
CA GLN A 81 9.71 20.19 -0.39
C GLN A 81 10.11 21.02 -1.63
N ARG A 82 9.20 21.87 -2.13
CA ARG A 82 9.60 22.91 -3.07
C ARG A 82 10.25 24.03 -2.26
N PRO A 83 11.46 24.49 -2.63
CA PRO A 83 12.02 25.68 -2.01
C PRO A 83 11.03 26.82 -2.23
N ASN A 84 10.56 27.44 -1.14
CA ASN A 84 9.95 28.76 -1.27
C ASN A 84 11.05 29.77 -1.69
N SER A 85 10.65 31.01 -1.97
CA SER A 85 11.48 32.12 -2.51
C SER A 85 12.78 32.45 -1.74
N SER A 86 13.09 31.74 -0.65
CA SER A 86 14.31 31.83 0.15
C SER A 86 15.45 30.92 -0.31
N GLY A 87 15.16 29.86 -1.08
CA GLY A 87 16.19 28.93 -1.59
C GLY A 87 16.88 28.04 -0.55
N VAL A 88 16.23 27.78 0.60
CA VAL A 88 16.73 26.90 1.65
C VAL A 88 15.65 25.83 1.94
N ASN A 89 16.05 24.56 2.03
CA ASN A 89 15.18 23.48 2.52
C ASN A 89 14.94 23.74 4.01
N GLU A 90 13.69 23.95 4.44
CA GLU A 90 13.40 24.10 5.85
C GLU A 90 13.34 22.71 6.51
N VAL A 91 14.32 22.48 7.37
CA VAL A 91 14.27 21.49 8.45
C VAL A 91 12.99 21.75 9.26
N CYS A 92 12.27 20.70 9.64
CA CYS A 92 11.27 20.83 10.70
C CYS A 92 12.01 21.24 11.99
N ASP A 93 12.07 22.54 12.26
CA ASP A 93 12.87 23.09 13.36
C ASP A 93 12.30 22.62 14.71
N TYR A 94 13.05 21.74 15.38
CA TYR A 94 12.90 21.45 16.81
C TYR A 94 13.28 22.72 17.60
N PRO A 95 12.58 23.10 18.69
CA PRO A 95 11.84 22.22 19.59
C PRO A 95 10.34 22.10 19.29
N VAL A 96 9.82 20.89 19.55
CA VAL A 96 8.44 20.35 19.50
C VAL A 96 7.27 21.20 20.03
N SER A 97 7.43 22.49 20.25
CA SER A 97 6.34 23.44 20.47
C SER A 97 5.81 24.09 19.20
N SER A 98 6.46 23.87 18.06
CA SER A 98 6.06 24.49 16.79
C SER A 98 6.44 23.65 15.57
N CYS A 99 5.98 22.40 15.47
CA CYS A 99 5.54 21.96 14.15
C CYS A 99 4.48 22.99 13.73
N SER A 100 4.91 24.00 12.97
CA SER A 100 4.01 25.03 12.48
C SER A 100 2.95 24.37 11.63
N ALA A 101 1.89 25.13 11.38
CA ALA A 101 0.76 24.89 10.50
C ALA A 101 1.04 24.31 9.09
N ASP A 102 2.25 23.83 8.76
CA ASP A 102 2.70 23.43 7.44
C ASP A 102 2.84 21.90 7.23
N CYS A 103 2.69 21.08 8.27
CA CYS A 103 2.38 19.65 8.12
C CYS A 103 0.87 19.46 8.33
N THR A 104 0.09 19.68 7.26
CA THR A 104 -1.36 19.44 7.33
C THR A 104 -1.68 17.95 7.16
N ALA A 105 -2.84 17.54 7.70
CA ALA A 105 -3.43 16.22 7.49
C ALA A 105 -3.37 15.79 6.00
N ILE A 106 -3.34 14.47 5.76
CA ILE A 106 -3.29 13.87 4.42
C ILE A 106 -4.15 14.66 3.44
N ASN A 107 -3.51 15.23 2.43
CA ASN A 107 -4.24 15.93 1.38
C ASN A 107 -4.82 14.92 0.40
N TRP A 108 -6.04 14.48 0.68
CA TRP A 108 -6.76 13.47 -0.12
C TRP A 108 -6.91 13.85 -1.59
N THR A 109 -6.93 15.15 -1.92
CA THR A 109 -6.96 15.62 -3.31
C THR A 109 -5.62 15.38 -4.01
N LEU A 110 -4.49 15.57 -3.33
CA LEU A 110 -3.15 15.28 -3.88
C LEU A 110 -2.89 13.76 -4.00
N LEU A 111 -3.50 12.96 -3.13
CA LEU A 111 -3.50 11.50 -3.29
C LEU A 111 -4.41 11.00 -4.42
N SER A 112 -5.15 11.88 -5.08
CA SER A 112 -6.15 11.50 -6.09
C SER A 112 -7.20 10.53 -5.53
N LEU A 113 -7.64 10.75 -4.27
CA LEU A 113 -8.72 9.98 -3.67
C LEU A 113 -9.98 10.09 -4.54
N LYS A 114 -10.62 8.95 -4.77
CA LYS A 114 -11.81 8.81 -5.61
C LYS A 114 -13.06 8.60 -4.78
N SER A 115 -13.01 7.67 -3.83
CA SER A 115 -14.14 7.26 -2.99
C SER A 115 -13.65 6.87 -1.61
N TYR A 116 -14.48 7.11 -0.60
CA TYR A 116 -14.19 6.82 0.81
C TYR A 116 -15.44 6.32 1.57
N TRP A 117 -15.39 5.07 2.00
CA TRP A 117 -16.39 4.47 2.89
C TRP A 117 -15.78 4.26 4.28
N GLY A 118 -15.90 5.28 5.13
CA GLY A 118 -15.41 5.25 6.52
C GLY A 118 -16.46 4.90 7.57
N PHE A 119 -17.74 4.74 7.18
CA PHE A 119 -18.86 4.36 8.06
C PHE A 119 -19.11 5.28 9.28
N ASN A 120 -18.38 6.38 9.41
CA ASN A 120 -18.36 7.31 10.54
C ASN A 120 -19.75 7.79 11.01
N SER A 121 -20.69 7.88 10.07
CA SER A 121 -22.06 8.35 10.32
C SER A 121 -23.09 7.22 10.48
N GLY A 122 -22.65 5.98 10.70
CA GLY A 122 -23.53 4.82 10.85
C GLY A 122 -24.23 4.40 9.55
N ASN A 123 -23.67 4.72 8.39
CA ASN A 123 -24.20 4.39 7.07
C ASN A 123 -23.07 4.06 6.09
N ALA A 124 -23.42 3.45 4.96
CA ALA A 124 -22.49 3.04 3.91
C ALA A 124 -22.29 4.10 2.81
N ASN A 125 -22.49 5.38 3.10
CA ASN A 125 -22.33 6.42 2.08
C ASN A 125 -20.86 6.65 1.75
N ASP A 126 -20.59 6.96 0.48
CA ASP A 126 -19.32 7.53 0.06
C ASP A 126 -19.22 8.94 0.65
N SER A 127 -18.16 9.17 1.42
CA SER A 127 -17.89 10.42 2.12
C SER A 127 -16.92 11.31 1.33
N TRP A 128 -16.58 10.96 0.08
CA TRP A 128 -15.71 11.72 -0.80
C TRP A 128 -16.29 11.94 -2.20
N GLY A 129 -15.98 13.09 -2.80
CA GLY A 129 -16.30 13.39 -4.20
C GLY A 129 -17.78 13.69 -4.51
N PRO A 130 -18.11 14.04 -5.78
CA PRO A 130 -19.47 14.26 -6.27
C PRO A 130 -20.14 12.99 -6.81
N THR A 131 -19.36 11.92 -6.99
CA THR A 131 -19.81 10.61 -7.44
C THR A 131 -20.33 9.86 -6.23
N TYR A 132 -21.65 9.79 -6.08
CA TYR A 132 -22.29 9.12 -4.96
C TYR A 132 -22.19 7.60 -5.12
N ASP A 133 -20.99 7.03 -5.00
CA ASP A 133 -20.75 5.58 -4.96
C ASP A 133 -21.20 5.01 -3.60
N ASN A 134 -22.35 5.46 -3.11
CA ASN A 134 -22.93 5.04 -1.84
C ASN A 134 -23.15 3.53 -1.86
N GLY A 135 -22.63 2.86 -0.84
CA GLY A 135 -22.84 1.45 -0.62
C GLY A 135 -24.31 1.15 -0.32
N ILE A 136 -24.79 0.09 -0.94
CA ILE A 136 -26.09 -0.51 -0.73
C ILE A 136 -25.83 -1.78 0.08
N LEU A 137 -26.36 -1.84 1.30
CA LEU A 137 -26.27 -3.04 2.14
C LEU A 137 -27.26 -4.08 1.61
N GLU A 138 -26.77 -5.27 1.28
CA GLU A 138 -27.55 -6.40 0.79
C GLU A 138 -27.53 -7.55 1.81
N GLY A 139 -28.59 -8.38 1.81
CA GLY A 139 -28.76 -9.45 2.78
C GLY A 139 -28.91 -8.92 4.21
N ASP A 140 -28.14 -9.49 5.14
CA ASP A 140 -28.09 -9.10 6.55
C ASP A 140 -26.91 -8.16 6.88
N ALA A 141 -26.24 -7.61 5.85
CA ALA A 141 -25.14 -6.67 6.01
C ALA A 141 -25.59 -5.45 6.84
N SER A 142 -24.75 -5.05 7.79
CA SER A 142 -25.12 -3.98 8.73
C SER A 142 -23.94 -3.11 9.12
N ILE A 143 -24.22 -1.86 9.51
CA ILE A 143 -23.23 -0.98 10.10
C ILE A 143 -23.32 -1.10 11.63
N VAL A 144 -22.25 -1.57 12.26
CA VAL A 144 -22.20 -1.87 13.71
C VAL A 144 -21.14 -1.05 14.40
N THR A 145 -21.24 -0.88 15.72
CA THR A 145 -20.19 -0.19 16.49
C THR A 145 -18.89 -0.99 16.58
N GLY A 146 -17.77 -0.29 16.78
CA GLY A 146 -16.44 -0.89 16.96
C GLY A 146 -15.66 -0.99 15.66
N GLY A 147 -15.53 0.15 14.96
CA GLY A 147 -14.61 0.35 13.86
C GLY A 147 -13.15 0.42 14.31
N ARG A 148 -12.23 0.55 13.36
CA ARG A 148 -10.79 0.68 13.58
C ARG A 148 -10.41 2.09 14.02
N ASN A 149 -10.90 3.08 13.29
CA ASN A 149 -10.65 4.51 13.56
C ASN A 149 -11.95 5.30 13.70
N SER A 150 -13.05 4.73 13.19
CA SER A 150 -14.39 5.28 13.31
C SER A 150 -15.18 4.61 14.44
N ALA A 151 -16.32 5.19 14.80
CA ALA A 151 -17.24 4.59 15.77
C ALA A 151 -17.90 3.30 15.23
N TYR A 152 -17.90 3.09 13.91
CA TYR A 152 -18.71 2.07 13.24
C TYR A 152 -17.91 1.28 12.19
N ALA A 153 -18.42 0.14 11.75
CA ALA A 153 -17.82 -0.63 10.67
C ALA A 153 -18.92 -1.36 9.91
N LEU A 154 -18.66 -1.67 8.63
CA LEU A 154 -19.44 -2.68 7.93
C LEU A 154 -19.21 -4.03 8.61
N SER A 155 -20.29 -4.75 8.90
CA SER A 155 -20.28 -6.09 9.49
C SER A 155 -20.97 -7.05 8.54
N LEU A 156 -20.28 -8.17 8.32
CA LEU A 156 -20.75 -9.27 7.49
C LEU A 156 -20.63 -10.59 8.24
N ASP A 157 -21.59 -11.49 8.03
CA ASP A 157 -21.70 -12.76 8.75
C ASP A 157 -21.13 -13.97 8.01
N GLY A 158 -20.65 -13.77 6.78
CA GLY A 158 -20.10 -14.82 5.93
C GLY A 158 -21.16 -15.62 5.19
N LEU A 159 -22.40 -15.11 5.08
CA LEU A 159 -23.48 -15.79 4.39
C LEU A 159 -24.45 -14.81 3.71
N GLY A 160 -24.26 -14.62 2.40
CA GLY A 160 -25.28 -14.00 1.56
C GLY A 160 -25.45 -12.50 1.79
N ASP A 161 -24.46 -11.85 2.39
CA ASP A 161 -24.45 -10.44 2.72
C ASP A 161 -23.23 -9.71 2.15
N ASP A 162 -23.46 -8.52 1.61
CA ASP A 162 -22.42 -7.69 1.02
C ASP A 162 -22.79 -6.20 1.05
N MET A 163 -21.80 -5.35 0.81
CA MET A 163 -22.00 -3.95 0.46
C MET A 163 -21.75 -3.77 -1.04
N ALA A 164 -22.80 -3.48 -1.79
CA ALA A 164 -22.74 -3.28 -3.22
C ALA A 164 -22.66 -1.80 -3.59
N LEU A 165 -21.78 -1.46 -4.54
CA LEU A 165 -21.74 -0.13 -5.14
C LEU A 165 -22.83 -0.01 -6.24
N PRO A 166 -23.18 1.21 -6.68
CA PRO A 166 -24.08 1.39 -7.81
C PRO A 166 -23.54 0.73 -9.09
N LEU A 167 -24.44 0.20 -9.93
CA LEU A 167 -24.10 -0.34 -11.25
C LEU A 167 -23.51 0.78 -12.13
N GLN A 168 -22.26 0.62 -12.55
CA GLN A 168 -21.52 1.63 -13.32
C GLN A 168 -20.50 0.98 -14.26
N TYR A 169 -19.90 1.76 -15.17
CA TYR A 169 -18.80 1.24 -15.97
C TYR A 169 -17.59 0.94 -15.10
N VAL A 170 -16.87 -0.14 -15.41
CA VAL A 170 -15.65 -0.49 -14.65
C VAL A 170 -14.62 0.63 -14.74
N THR A 171 -14.53 1.32 -15.88
CA THR A 171 -13.66 2.50 -16.06
C THR A 171 -14.08 3.71 -15.25
N ASP A 172 -15.36 3.79 -14.86
CA ASP A 172 -15.83 4.87 -14.00
C ASP A 172 -15.42 4.62 -12.55
N LEU A 173 -15.31 3.35 -12.12
CA LEU A 173 -14.87 2.96 -10.78
C LEU A 173 -13.35 2.78 -10.67
N LEU A 174 -12.72 2.01 -11.55
CA LEU A 174 -11.28 1.74 -11.56
C LEU A 174 -10.60 2.53 -12.68
N ALA A 175 -9.69 3.43 -12.30
CA ALA A 175 -8.82 4.10 -13.26
C ALA A 175 -7.76 3.13 -13.83
N PRO A 176 -7.11 3.47 -14.96
CA PRO A 176 -6.06 2.63 -15.55
C PRO A 176 -4.91 2.30 -14.58
N GLN A 177 -4.63 3.18 -13.63
CA GLN A 177 -3.83 2.90 -12.44
C GLN A 177 -4.69 3.24 -11.24
N PHE A 178 -4.62 2.44 -10.18
CA PHE A 178 -5.47 2.61 -9.01
C PHE A 178 -4.80 2.08 -7.75
N THR A 179 -5.33 2.51 -6.60
CA THR A 179 -5.01 1.91 -5.31
C THR A 179 -6.30 1.62 -4.57
N LEU A 180 -6.48 0.39 -4.10
CA LEU A 180 -7.54 0.03 -3.16
C LEU A 180 -6.91 -0.19 -1.79
N ASN A 181 -7.35 0.60 -0.80
CA ASN A 181 -6.95 0.48 0.59
C ASN A 181 -8.18 0.14 1.44
N LEU A 182 -8.04 -0.79 2.39
CA LEU A 182 -9.11 -1.19 3.30
C LEU A 182 -8.56 -1.71 4.62
N TRP A 183 -9.25 -1.40 5.71
CA TRP A 183 -9.04 -2.06 7.00
C TRP A 183 -10.04 -3.17 7.17
N VAL A 184 -9.57 -4.34 7.59
CA VAL A 184 -10.43 -5.49 7.84
C VAL A 184 -10.09 -6.21 9.12
N ARG A 185 -11.13 -6.81 9.71
CA ARG A 185 -11.03 -7.62 10.91
C ARG A 185 -11.89 -8.88 10.76
N PRO A 186 -11.30 -10.05 10.51
CA PRO A 186 -12.07 -11.27 10.34
C PRO A 186 -12.60 -11.79 11.67
N SER A 187 -13.82 -12.35 11.64
CA SER A 187 -14.47 -12.95 12.81
C SER A 187 -14.01 -14.39 13.05
N ILE A 188 -13.55 -15.07 12.00
CA ILE A 188 -13.02 -16.43 12.04
C ILE A 188 -11.56 -16.43 11.53
N ALA A 189 -10.81 -17.49 11.82
CA ALA A 189 -9.46 -17.63 11.29
C ALA A 189 -9.51 -18.00 9.80
N LEU A 190 -8.48 -17.62 9.05
CA LEU A 190 -8.28 -17.97 7.64
C LEU A 190 -9.33 -17.41 6.68
N ASP A 191 -10.00 -16.32 7.07
CA ASP A 191 -10.98 -15.63 6.23
C ASP A 191 -10.37 -14.33 5.70
N ARG A 192 -10.24 -14.25 4.37
CA ARG A 192 -9.58 -13.13 3.68
C ARG A 192 -10.62 -12.13 3.20
N PRO A 193 -10.28 -10.84 3.12
CA PRO A 193 -11.26 -9.86 2.64
C PRO A 193 -11.67 -10.17 1.20
N THR A 194 -12.93 -10.53 1.01
CA THR A 194 -13.52 -10.78 -0.31
C THR A 194 -14.11 -9.50 -0.88
N PHE A 195 -13.78 -9.20 -2.12
CA PHE A 195 -14.38 -8.11 -2.88
C PHE A 195 -14.25 -8.43 -4.36
N GLY A 196 -15.04 -7.76 -5.19
CA GLY A 196 -14.90 -7.87 -6.64
C GLY A 196 -16.18 -7.52 -7.35
N PHE A 197 -16.27 -7.89 -8.63
CA PHE A 197 -17.50 -7.69 -9.39
C PHE A 197 -18.40 -8.93 -9.32
N LYS A 198 -19.67 -8.74 -8.96
CA LYS A 198 -20.66 -9.82 -8.96
C LYS A 198 -21.25 -10.05 -10.36
N ASP A 199 -21.82 -11.23 -10.56
CA ASP A 199 -22.45 -11.66 -11.81
C ASP A 199 -21.55 -11.57 -13.05
N SER A 200 -20.24 -11.72 -12.88
CA SER A 200 -19.24 -11.51 -13.92
C SER A 200 -19.11 -12.67 -14.92
N SER A 201 -20.09 -13.58 -15.01
CA SER A 201 -20.03 -14.89 -15.70
C SER A 201 -19.06 -15.88 -15.04
N GLN A 202 -19.27 -17.20 -15.18
CA GLN A 202 -18.56 -18.27 -14.44
C GLN A 202 -17.02 -18.37 -14.67
N TRP A 203 -16.38 -17.38 -15.27
CA TRP A 203 -14.99 -17.43 -15.70
C TRP A 203 -14.15 -16.28 -15.14
N ASN A 204 -12.95 -16.60 -14.63
CA ASN A 204 -11.99 -15.63 -14.08
C ASN A 204 -11.72 -14.45 -15.02
N TYR A 205 -11.54 -14.70 -16.32
CA TYR A 205 -11.23 -13.66 -17.31
C TYR A 205 -12.30 -12.58 -17.42
N ALA A 206 -13.51 -12.85 -16.96
CA ALA A 206 -14.63 -11.93 -17.05
C ALA A 206 -14.86 -11.11 -15.77
N ASN A 207 -14.11 -11.38 -14.69
CA ASN A 207 -14.09 -10.59 -13.46
C ASN A 207 -12.85 -9.69 -13.42
N PRO A 208 -13.00 -8.37 -13.64
CA PRO A 208 -11.84 -7.48 -13.82
C PRO A 208 -10.89 -7.49 -12.62
N PHE A 209 -11.45 -7.41 -11.42
CA PHE A 209 -10.67 -7.34 -10.19
C PHE A 209 -11.46 -8.04 -9.10
N SER A 210 -10.88 -9.09 -8.51
CA SER A 210 -11.55 -9.88 -7.47
C SER A 210 -10.56 -10.53 -6.52
N SER A 211 -10.87 -10.47 -5.23
CA SER A 211 -10.14 -11.15 -4.16
C SER A 211 -10.91 -12.38 -3.72
N TYR A 212 -10.27 -13.54 -3.82
CA TYR A 212 -10.75 -14.83 -3.32
C TYR A 212 -9.91 -15.25 -2.12
N ASP A 213 -10.41 -16.21 -1.33
CA ASP A 213 -9.63 -16.85 -0.25
C ASP A 213 -8.34 -17.49 -0.75
N SER A 214 -8.26 -17.75 -2.06
CA SER A 214 -7.17 -18.48 -2.68
C SER A 214 -6.29 -17.62 -3.58
N GLY A 215 -6.58 -16.33 -3.77
CA GLY A 215 -5.88 -15.53 -4.78
C GLY A 215 -6.48 -14.14 -5.02
N LEU A 216 -5.66 -13.25 -5.54
CA LEU A 216 -6.12 -11.99 -6.14
C LEU A 216 -6.09 -12.12 -7.66
N ASN A 217 -7.22 -11.89 -8.31
CA ASN A 217 -7.38 -12.03 -9.76
C ASN A 217 -7.54 -10.67 -10.42
N PHE A 218 -6.82 -10.49 -11.54
CA PHE A 218 -6.93 -9.35 -12.44
C PHE A 218 -7.21 -9.84 -13.85
N ALA A 219 -8.19 -9.26 -14.53
CA ALA A 219 -8.62 -9.72 -15.85
C ALA A 219 -9.08 -8.59 -16.76
N ASN A 220 -8.99 -8.83 -18.08
CA ASN A 220 -9.35 -7.83 -19.10
C ASN A 220 -10.55 -8.23 -19.98
N GLY A 221 -11.31 -9.25 -19.58
CA GLY A 221 -12.41 -9.82 -20.37
C GLY A 221 -12.01 -10.95 -21.33
N SER A 222 -10.72 -11.13 -21.61
CA SER A 222 -10.21 -12.18 -22.50
C SER A 222 -9.26 -13.14 -21.78
N ASN A 223 -8.38 -12.62 -20.94
CA ASN A 223 -7.42 -13.36 -20.14
C ASN A 223 -7.41 -12.83 -18.70
N TYR A 224 -6.74 -13.55 -17.82
CA TYR A 224 -6.55 -13.17 -16.42
C TYR A 224 -5.15 -13.56 -15.95
N GLN A 225 -4.66 -12.82 -14.95
CA GLN A 225 -3.53 -13.21 -14.11
C GLN A 225 -4.02 -13.34 -12.68
N ARG A 226 -3.37 -14.24 -11.94
CA ARG A 226 -3.72 -14.55 -10.57
C ARG A 226 -2.48 -14.61 -9.70
N LEU A 227 -2.53 -13.88 -8.59
CA LEU A 227 -1.47 -13.87 -7.61
C LEU A 227 -1.68 -14.98 -6.56
N GLN A 228 -0.64 -15.79 -6.29
CA GLN A 228 -0.64 -16.85 -5.29
C GLN A 228 0.59 -16.79 -4.34
N PRO A 229 0.41 -17.09 -3.03
CA PRO A 229 -0.85 -17.19 -2.31
C PRO A 229 -1.45 -15.78 -2.18
N GLY A 230 -2.67 -15.57 -2.69
CA GLY A 230 -3.31 -14.25 -2.58
C GLY A 230 -3.43 -13.80 -1.13
N LEU A 231 -3.45 -12.47 -0.94
CA LEU A 231 -3.63 -11.71 0.31
C LEU A 231 -3.29 -12.48 1.59
N THR A 232 -2.15 -12.21 2.23
CA THR A 232 -1.76 -12.88 3.49
C THR A 232 -2.87 -12.79 4.54
N GLU A 233 -3.06 -13.89 5.26
CA GLU A 233 -4.13 -14.01 6.26
C GLU A 233 -3.85 -13.12 7.46
N SER A 234 -4.85 -12.37 7.87
CA SER A 234 -4.82 -11.64 9.15
C SER A 234 -5.21 -12.60 10.28
N SER A 235 -4.64 -12.37 11.47
CA SER A 235 -5.05 -13.10 12.67
C SER A 235 -6.51 -12.77 12.99
N SER A 236 -7.32 -13.78 13.32
CA SER A 236 -8.71 -13.58 13.73
C SER A 236 -8.84 -12.48 14.80
N SER A 237 -9.83 -11.61 14.66
CA SER A 237 -10.15 -10.51 15.59
C SER A 237 -9.17 -9.34 15.67
N SER A 238 -8.10 -9.27 14.88
CA SER A 238 -7.24 -8.08 14.77
C SER A 238 -7.55 -7.29 13.50
N TRP A 239 -7.50 -5.96 13.59
CA TRP A 239 -7.57 -5.11 12.42
C TRP A 239 -6.25 -5.18 11.63
N THR A 240 -6.36 -5.36 10.32
CA THR A 240 -5.22 -5.36 9.38
C THR A 240 -5.55 -4.47 8.20
N MET A 241 -4.59 -3.65 7.79
CA MET A 241 -4.72 -2.81 6.61
C MET A 241 -4.20 -3.55 5.39
N TYR A 242 -5.03 -3.68 4.37
CA TYR A 242 -4.69 -4.24 3.06
C TYR A 242 -4.62 -3.09 2.06
N THR A 243 -3.54 -3.02 1.28
CA THR A 243 -3.43 -2.08 0.16
C THR A 243 -2.98 -2.80 -1.10
N ILE A 244 -3.72 -2.61 -2.18
CA ILE A 244 -3.44 -3.17 -3.50
C ILE A 244 -3.23 -2.02 -4.46
N VAL A 245 -2.12 -2.06 -5.19
CA VAL A 245 -1.65 -0.95 -6.04
C VAL A 245 -1.41 -1.46 -7.46
N ASP A 246 -1.97 -0.77 -8.44
CA ASP A 246 -1.49 -0.79 -9.82
C ASP A 246 -0.52 0.39 -9.99
N ASP A 247 0.79 0.13 -9.98
CA ASP A 247 1.82 1.18 -10.10
C ASP A 247 2.11 1.58 -11.55
N GLY A 248 1.39 0.97 -12.51
CA GLY A 248 1.61 1.11 -13.94
C GLY A 248 2.59 0.11 -14.56
N THR A 249 3.34 -0.63 -13.74
CA THR A 249 4.26 -1.70 -14.16
C THR A 249 3.94 -3.02 -13.45
N TYR A 250 3.71 -2.97 -12.14
CA TYR A 250 3.50 -4.09 -11.24
C TYR A 250 2.20 -3.93 -10.44
N TYR A 251 1.58 -5.07 -10.10
CA TYR A 251 0.63 -5.11 -8.99
C TYR A 251 1.41 -5.27 -7.69
N ARG A 252 1.30 -4.30 -6.79
CA ARG A 252 1.94 -4.35 -5.47
C ARG A 252 0.92 -4.57 -4.37
N PHE A 253 1.36 -5.25 -3.33
CA PHE A 253 0.52 -5.55 -2.19
C PHE A 253 1.20 -5.17 -0.88
N TYR A 254 0.46 -4.51 0.00
CA TYR A 254 0.96 -4.07 1.30
C TYR A 254 0.05 -4.54 2.42
N LEU A 255 0.67 -4.93 3.52
CA LEU A 255 0.02 -5.22 4.79
C LEU A 255 0.53 -4.26 5.85
N ASN A 256 -0.39 -3.55 6.50
CA ASN A 256 -0.05 -2.61 7.58
C ASN A 256 1.05 -1.60 7.18
N GLY A 257 1.04 -1.16 5.92
CA GLY A 257 2.02 -0.21 5.38
C GLY A 257 3.25 -0.86 4.73
N THR A 258 3.56 -2.12 5.02
CA THR A 258 4.76 -2.80 4.51
C THR A 258 4.46 -3.61 3.26
N GLU A 259 5.32 -3.52 2.24
CA GLU A 259 5.18 -4.30 1.01
C GLU A 259 5.41 -5.79 1.28
N VAL A 260 4.54 -6.62 0.73
CA VAL A 260 4.70 -8.08 0.75
C VAL A 260 5.46 -8.47 -0.51
N ILE A 261 6.73 -8.84 -0.38
CA ILE A 261 7.62 -9.11 -1.53
C ILE A 261 7.70 -10.60 -1.93
N ASP A 262 7.19 -11.51 -1.10
CA ASP A 262 7.17 -12.95 -1.36
C ASP A 262 5.81 -13.37 -1.96
N HIS A 263 5.51 -12.87 -3.15
CA HIS A 263 4.32 -13.23 -3.90
C HIS A 263 4.72 -13.70 -5.30
N THR A 264 4.10 -14.78 -5.78
CA THR A 264 4.38 -15.35 -7.11
C THR A 264 3.10 -15.44 -7.91
N PHE A 265 3.07 -14.91 -9.13
CA PHE A 265 1.96 -15.19 -10.04
C PHE A 265 1.96 -16.68 -10.46
N GLU A 266 0.78 -17.22 -10.77
CA GLU A 266 0.57 -18.65 -11.10
C GLU A 266 1.38 -19.11 -12.33
N ASP A 267 1.87 -18.18 -13.15
CA ASP A 267 2.74 -18.38 -14.32
C ASP A 267 4.25 -18.35 -14.02
N GLY A 268 4.65 -18.05 -12.78
CA GLY A 268 6.04 -18.03 -12.33
C GLY A 268 6.85 -16.80 -12.75
N TYR A 269 6.20 -15.73 -13.22
CA TYR A 269 6.82 -14.46 -13.57
C TYR A 269 6.69 -13.41 -12.44
N PRO A 270 7.57 -12.39 -12.38
CA PRO A 270 7.48 -11.29 -11.42
C PRO A 270 6.17 -10.52 -11.59
N ASP A 271 5.83 -9.66 -10.63
CA ASP A 271 4.50 -9.07 -10.41
C ASP A 271 3.95 -8.12 -11.49
N LEU A 272 4.39 -8.28 -12.73
CA LEU A 272 4.11 -7.46 -13.89
C LEU A 272 2.61 -7.46 -14.19
N ILE A 273 2.12 -6.29 -14.60
CA ILE A 273 0.76 -6.14 -15.10
C ILE A 273 0.71 -6.65 -16.55
N GLU A 274 0.20 -7.86 -16.75
CA GLU A 274 -0.15 -8.40 -18.06
C GLU A 274 -1.59 -8.04 -18.46
N TYR A 275 -2.51 -8.01 -17.50
CA TYR A 275 -3.94 -7.81 -17.73
C TYR A 275 -4.52 -6.70 -16.85
N ASN A 276 -4.65 -5.51 -17.44
CA ASN A 276 -5.25 -4.37 -16.77
C ASN A 276 -6.80 -4.45 -16.77
N PRO A 277 -7.47 -4.26 -15.62
CA PRO A 277 -8.92 -4.41 -15.45
C PRO A 277 -9.79 -3.32 -16.09
N SER A 278 -9.20 -2.21 -16.52
CA SER A 278 -9.90 -1.01 -17.01
C SER A 278 -10.51 -1.14 -18.42
N HIS A 279 -11.22 -2.23 -18.74
CA HIS A 279 -11.81 -2.46 -20.08
C HIS A 279 -13.17 -3.18 -20.09
N ALA A 280 -13.88 -3.24 -18.96
CA ALA A 280 -15.12 -4.01 -18.87
C ALA A 280 -16.39 -3.15 -18.94
N ASN A 281 -17.49 -3.78 -19.39
CA ASN A 281 -18.85 -3.26 -19.45
C ASN A 281 -19.35 -2.76 -18.07
N THR A 282 -20.61 -2.32 -17.98
CA THR A 282 -21.20 -2.02 -16.69
C THR A 282 -21.22 -3.25 -15.77
N ARG A 283 -20.80 -3.05 -14.52
CA ARG A 283 -20.68 -4.08 -13.49
C ARG A 283 -20.96 -3.49 -12.12
N GLN A 284 -21.35 -4.35 -11.19
CA GLN A 284 -21.56 -3.98 -9.80
C GLN A 284 -20.40 -4.52 -8.97
N PHE A 285 -19.64 -3.63 -8.36
CA PHE A 285 -18.55 -3.98 -7.44
C PHE A 285 -19.12 -4.13 -6.03
N VAL A 286 -18.61 -5.11 -5.28
CA VAL A 286 -19.10 -5.45 -3.95
C VAL A 286 -17.93 -5.68 -2.99
N PHE A 287 -18.16 -5.37 -1.72
CA PHE A 287 -17.31 -5.77 -0.59
C PHE A 287 -18.07 -6.78 0.25
N GLY A 288 -17.45 -7.91 0.58
CA GLY A 288 -18.10 -8.99 1.32
C GLY A 288 -18.45 -10.24 0.52
N GLN A 289 -18.36 -10.12 -0.81
CA GLN A 289 -18.58 -11.22 -1.71
C GLN A 289 -17.51 -11.24 -2.80
N SER A 290 -17.02 -12.43 -3.12
CA SER A 290 -16.21 -12.67 -4.32
C SER A 290 -16.70 -13.89 -5.05
N GLY A 291 -17.24 -13.71 -6.26
CA GLY A 291 -17.61 -14.84 -7.10
C GLY A 291 -18.53 -14.47 -8.24
N PHE A 292 -18.53 -15.35 -9.24
CA PHE A 292 -19.25 -15.20 -10.49
C PHE A 292 -20.77 -15.29 -10.37
N SER A 293 -21.25 -15.89 -9.29
CA SER A 293 -22.65 -16.13 -8.98
C SER A 293 -22.79 -16.48 -7.50
N ASN A 294 -23.98 -16.34 -6.94
CA ASN A 294 -24.26 -16.68 -5.54
C ASN A 294 -23.89 -18.13 -5.15
N LEU A 295 -23.88 -19.06 -6.11
CA LEU A 295 -23.54 -20.47 -5.86
C LEU A 295 -22.02 -20.72 -5.71
N LEU A 296 -21.20 -19.83 -6.26
CA LEU A 296 -19.74 -19.90 -6.24
C LEU A 296 -19.11 -18.71 -5.51
N ALA A 297 -19.96 -17.92 -4.84
CA ALA A 297 -19.54 -16.78 -4.06
C ALA A 297 -18.86 -17.28 -2.77
N GLN A 298 -17.67 -16.76 -2.54
CA GLN A 298 -17.08 -16.74 -1.20
C GLN A 298 -17.60 -15.49 -0.50
N TRP A 299 -17.89 -15.65 0.78
CA TRP A 299 -18.53 -14.64 1.62
C TRP A 299 -17.64 -14.40 2.81
N TYR A 300 -17.30 -13.13 3.04
CA TYR A 300 -16.41 -12.76 4.13
C TYR A 300 -17.17 -12.65 5.46
N ASN A 301 -16.66 -13.32 6.49
CA ASN A 301 -17.16 -13.21 7.86
C ASN A 301 -16.25 -12.29 8.68
N GLY A 302 -16.67 -11.04 8.81
CA GLY A 302 -15.85 -10.06 9.50
C GLY A 302 -16.34 -8.63 9.34
N ARG A 303 -15.41 -7.71 9.51
CA ARG A 303 -15.67 -6.27 9.41
C ARG A 303 -14.75 -5.60 8.41
N TYR A 304 -15.28 -4.57 7.75
CA TYR A 304 -14.51 -3.59 6.98
C TYR A 304 -14.65 -2.21 7.62
N ASP A 305 -13.58 -1.43 7.54
CA ASP A 305 -13.56 -0.02 7.89
C ASP A 305 -12.60 0.73 6.95
N GLU A 306 -12.74 2.05 6.90
CA GLU A 306 -11.77 2.94 6.27
C GLU A 306 -11.41 2.59 4.80
N ILE A 307 -12.40 2.14 4.02
CA ILE A 307 -12.19 1.73 2.62
C ILE A 307 -11.95 2.98 1.75
N ARG A 308 -10.85 3.00 1.02
CA ARG A 308 -10.46 4.10 0.11
C ARG A 308 -10.07 3.56 -1.26
N LEU A 309 -10.53 4.24 -2.29
CA LEU A 309 -10.14 3.99 -3.68
C LEU A 309 -9.46 5.24 -4.24
N PHE A 310 -8.30 5.09 -4.87
CA PHE A 310 -7.54 6.18 -5.47
C PHE A 310 -7.40 5.98 -6.98
N ASN A 311 -7.40 7.07 -7.75
CA ASN A 311 -7.26 7.05 -9.22
C ASN A 311 -5.80 6.98 -9.71
N ARG A 312 -4.89 6.47 -8.89
CA ARG A 312 -3.48 6.23 -9.23
C ARG A 312 -2.86 5.16 -8.36
N GLY A 313 -1.71 4.65 -8.76
CA GLY A 313 -0.83 3.90 -7.88
C GLY A 313 -0.23 4.81 -6.81
N LEU A 314 -0.41 4.48 -5.53
CA LEU A 314 0.29 5.12 -4.42
C LEU A 314 1.69 4.53 -4.28
N THR A 315 2.66 5.35 -3.88
CA THR A 315 4.03 4.89 -3.59
C THR A 315 4.07 4.13 -2.26
N ALA A 316 5.11 3.33 -2.03
CA ALA A 316 5.33 2.66 -0.74
C ALA A 316 5.29 3.66 0.43
N GLN A 317 5.92 4.81 0.26
CA GLN A 317 5.91 5.90 1.24
C GLN A 317 4.49 6.43 1.53
N GLU A 318 3.67 6.66 0.50
CA GLU A 318 2.29 7.13 0.67
C GLU A 318 1.42 6.10 1.40
N ILE A 319 1.68 4.82 1.20
CA ILE A 319 0.94 3.73 1.85
C ILE A 319 1.34 3.60 3.32
N ARG A 320 2.62 3.81 3.64
CA ARG A 320 3.12 3.86 5.02
C ARG A 320 2.54 5.06 5.78
N MET A 321 2.50 6.23 5.15
CA MET A 321 1.82 7.40 5.73
C MET A 321 0.32 7.16 5.94
N LEU A 322 -0.34 6.51 4.97
CA LEU A 322 -1.74 6.13 5.11
C LEU A 322 -1.95 5.24 6.33
N TYR A 323 -1.13 4.20 6.53
CA TYR A 323 -1.20 3.32 7.69
C TYR A 323 -1.08 4.05 9.03
N GLN A 324 -0.16 5.01 9.13
CA GLN A 324 0.11 5.74 10.37
C GLN A 324 -0.95 6.79 10.72
N SER A 325 -1.84 7.13 9.77
CA SER A 325 -2.93 8.07 10.01
C SER A 325 -4.10 7.50 10.86
N TYR A 326 -4.05 6.21 11.24
CA TYR A 326 -5.14 5.47 11.91
C TYR A 326 -4.82 4.95 13.33
#